data_AF-A0A6L7F3W2-F1
#
_entry.id   AF-A0A6L7F3W2-F1
#
_cell.length_a   1.000
_cell.length_b   1.000
_cell.length_c   1.000
_cell.angle_alpha   90.00
_cell.angle_beta   90.00
_cell.angle_gamma   90.00
#
_symmetry.space_group_name_H-M   'P 1'
#
loop_
_entity.id
_entity.type
_entity.pdbx_description
1 polymer ?
#
loop_
_entity_poly.entity_id
_entity_poly.type
_entity_poly.pdbx_seq_one_letter_code
_entity_poly.pdbx_strand_id
1 'polypeptide(L)'
;MAEEYCELCDLPLSTCVHGMPKAPPEPPPTPRTQRTPRATVRTSTVGGDSSTTSARTTSTRTPAAPARPPSKVTDQAAFRPHIVRILKAEGSLETEDMLLELEMAMEDELRERDRQTSPTGEVRWHTTARKERKAMIDAGLMVEGRGVWELTSAGQSVDY
;
A
#
# COMPACT_ATOMS: atom_id res chain seq x y z
N MET A 1 27.83 -34.58 -29.55
CA MET A 1 26.55 -33.96 -29.14
C MET A 1 26.35 -32.79 -30.08
N ALA A 2 25.29 -32.79 -30.89
CA ALA A 2 25.04 -31.69 -31.82
C ALA A 2 24.63 -30.48 -31.00
N GLU A 3 25.42 -29.42 -31.06
CA GLU A 3 25.04 -28.11 -30.55
C GLU A 3 23.95 -27.60 -31.50
N GLU A 4 22.68 -27.72 -31.12
CA GLU A 4 21.60 -27.18 -31.94
C GLU A 4 21.64 -25.65 -31.81
N TYR A 5 21.97 -24.97 -32.93
CA TYR A 5 21.93 -23.52 -33.07
C TYR A 5 20.58 -23.12 -33.69
N CYS A 6 20.05 -21.97 -33.29
CA CYS A 6 18.82 -21.44 -33.84
C CYS A 6 19.04 -20.89 -35.25
N GLU A 7 18.38 -21.47 -36.26
CA GLU A 7 18.52 -21.06 -37.68
C GLU A 7 18.08 -19.62 -37.97
N LEU A 8 17.36 -18.97 -37.04
CA LEU A 8 16.90 -17.59 -37.19
C LEU A 8 17.87 -16.54 -36.65
N CYS A 9 18.75 -16.92 -35.73
CA CYS A 9 19.61 -15.98 -35.01
C CYS A 9 21.06 -16.46 -34.85
N ASP A 10 21.43 -17.64 -35.35
CA ASP A 10 22.76 -18.25 -35.24
C ASP A 10 23.34 -18.29 -33.80
N LEU A 11 22.46 -18.27 -32.79
CA LEU A 11 22.83 -18.44 -31.38
C LEU A 11 22.54 -19.88 -30.92
N PRO A 12 23.32 -20.41 -29.95
CA PRO A 12 23.01 -21.69 -29.34
C PRO A 12 21.61 -21.64 -28.71
N LEU A 13 20.80 -22.71 -28.89
CA LEU A 13 19.39 -22.74 -28.50
C LEU A 13 19.13 -22.37 -27.02
N SER A 14 20.10 -22.65 -26.13
CA SER A 14 20.07 -22.32 -24.70
C SER A 14 20.07 -20.82 -24.39
N THR A 15 20.52 -19.99 -25.33
CA THR A 15 20.64 -18.52 -25.17
C THR A 15 19.70 -17.78 -26.12
N CYS A 16 18.97 -18.51 -26.95
CA CYS A 16 18.08 -17.96 -27.95
C CYS A 16 16.64 -17.85 -27.42
N VAL A 17 16.01 -16.69 -27.56
CA VAL A 17 14.59 -16.46 -27.22
C VAL A 17 13.65 -17.38 -28.00
N HIS A 18 14.04 -17.80 -29.20
CA HIS A 18 13.26 -18.69 -30.07
C HIS A 18 13.37 -20.17 -29.69
N GLY A 19 14.38 -20.54 -28.89
CA GLY A 19 14.72 -21.92 -28.57
C GLY A 19 14.30 -22.38 -27.17
N MET A 20 13.84 -21.48 -26.30
CA MET A 20 13.52 -21.83 -24.93
C MET A 20 12.17 -22.58 -24.88
N PRO A 21 12.10 -23.84 -24.37
CA PRO A 21 10.81 -24.48 -24.14
C PRO A 21 10.02 -23.69 -23.10
N LYS A 22 8.73 -23.47 -23.38
CA LYS A 22 7.81 -22.78 -22.46
C LYS A 22 7.88 -23.44 -21.08
N ALA A 23 8.18 -22.63 -20.05
CA ALA A 23 8.26 -23.10 -18.68
C ALA A 23 6.97 -23.88 -18.31
N PRO A 24 7.08 -25.05 -17.67
CA PRO A 24 5.93 -25.81 -17.23
C PRO A 24 5.08 -24.98 -16.26
N PRO A 25 3.74 -25.09 -16.31
CA PRO A 25 2.85 -24.29 -15.48
C PRO A 25 3.11 -24.57 -14.00
N GLU A 26 3.20 -23.50 -13.20
CA GLU A 26 3.36 -23.59 -11.76
C GLU A 26 2.15 -24.30 -11.11
N PRO A 27 2.37 -25.12 -10.05
CA PRO A 27 1.29 -25.79 -9.35
C PRO A 27 0.37 -24.79 -8.64
N PRO A 28 -0.94 -25.09 -8.52
CA PRO A 28 -1.91 -24.16 -7.96
C PRO A 28 -1.61 -23.81 -6.49
N PRO A 29 -1.88 -22.57 -6.06
CA PRO A 29 -1.66 -22.16 -4.68
C PRO A 29 -2.57 -22.95 -3.73
N THR A 30 -2.00 -23.49 -2.66
CA THR A 30 -2.75 -24.20 -1.63
C THR A 30 -3.67 -23.23 -0.86
N PRO A 31 -4.90 -23.65 -0.51
CA PRO A 31 -5.86 -22.78 0.15
C PRO A 31 -5.38 -22.43 1.57
N ARG A 32 -5.17 -21.13 1.78
CA ARG A 32 -4.81 -20.54 3.07
C ARG A 32 -5.99 -20.69 4.04
N THR A 33 -5.83 -21.52 5.07
CA THR A 33 -6.84 -21.71 6.14
C THR A 33 -7.17 -20.37 6.78
N GLN A 34 -8.39 -19.89 6.53
CA GLN A 34 -8.91 -18.68 7.16
C GLN A 34 -9.14 -18.97 8.66
N ARG A 35 -8.46 -18.24 9.54
CA ARG A 35 -8.78 -18.25 10.97
C ARG A 35 -10.08 -17.47 11.17
N THR A 36 -11.10 -18.17 11.67
CA THR A 36 -12.39 -17.60 12.03
C THR A 36 -12.26 -16.63 13.21
N PRO A 37 -13.03 -15.52 13.25
CA PRO A 37 -13.03 -14.62 14.40
C PRO A 37 -13.76 -15.25 15.59
N ARG A 38 -13.11 -15.23 16.76
CA ARG A 38 -13.66 -15.69 18.03
C ARG A 38 -14.75 -14.71 18.49
N ALA A 39 -16.00 -15.16 18.52
CA ALA A 39 -17.13 -14.44 19.08
C ALA A 39 -16.87 -14.11 20.56
N THR A 40 -17.00 -12.84 20.93
CA THR A 40 -16.90 -12.37 22.32
C THR A 40 -18.31 -12.45 22.93
N VAL A 41 -18.48 -13.34 23.90
CA VAL A 41 -19.72 -13.47 24.68
C VAL A 41 -19.90 -12.19 25.52
N ARG A 42 -20.95 -11.43 25.22
CA ARG A 42 -21.42 -10.34 26.10
C ARG A 42 -22.35 -10.95 27.14
N THR A 43 -21.88 -11.02 28.39
CA THR A 43 -22.73 -11.31 29.55
C THR A 43 -23.50 -10.04 29.93
N SER A 44 -24.79 -10.03 29.64
CA SER A 44 -25.74 -9.04 30.15
C SER A 44 -26.38 -9.59 31.42
N THR A 45 -26.03 -9.05 32.59
CA THR A 45 -26.80 -9.24 33.83
C THR A 45 -27.76 -8.07 34.01
N VAL A 46 -29.04 -8.42 34.03
CA VAL A 46 -30.19 -7.57 34.37
C VAL A 46 -30.38 -7.47 35.89
N GLY A 47 -30.96 -6.35 36.34
CA GLY A 47 -31.41 -6.07 37.72
C GLY A 47 -30.66 -4.85 38.30
N GLY A 48 -31.25 -3.70 38.59
CA GLY A 48 -32.64 -3.35 38.91
C GLY A 48 -32.73 -3.02 40.40
N ASP A 49 -32.69 -1.73 40.76
CA ASP A 49 -33.65 -1.03 41.64
C ASP A 49 -33.11 0.30 42.20
N SER A 50 -33.96 1.33 42.06
CA SER A 50 -34.15 2.55 42.85
C SER A 50 -33.06 3.11 43.77
N SER A 51 -32.70 4.39 43.54
CA SER A 51 -32.96 5.53 44.46
C SER A 51 -31.95 6.68 44.30
N THR A 52 -32.51 7.86 44.09
CA THR A 52 -31.99 9.23 44.30
C THR A 52 -30.83 9.39 45.29
N THR A 53 -29.71 9.97 44.86
CA THR A 53 -29.21 11.31 45.28
C THR A 53 -27.85 11.63 44.63
N SER A 54 -27.63 12.92 44.38
CA SER A 54 -26.40 13.50 43.83
C SER A 54 -25.15 13.13 44.61
N ALA A 55 -24.11 12.68 43.91
CA ALA A 55 -22.73 12.80 44.37
C ALA A 55 -21.79 12.98 43.16
N ARG A 56 -21.13 14.14 43.12
CA ARG A 56 -20.00 14.45 42.24
C ARG A 56 -18.84 13.53 42.62
N THR A 57 -18.50 12.58 41.77
CA THR A 57 -17.30 11.75 41.92
C THR A 57 -16.39 11.95 40.71
N THR A 58 -15.20 12.45 41.00
CA THR A 58 -14.02 12.54 40.15
C THR A 58 -13.84 11.25 39.34
N SER A 59 -13.97 11.38 38.02
CA SER A 59 -13.73 10.29 37.08
C SER A 59 -12.25 9.94 37.08
N THR A 60 -11.90 8.87 37.79
CA THR A 60 -10.57 8.25 37.75
C THR A 60 -10.28 7.79 36.33
N ARG A 61 -9.36 8.51 35.69
CA ARG A 61 -8.84 8.26 34.35
C ARG A 61 -8.24 6.84 34.29
N THR A 62 -8.93 5.94 33.60
CA THR A 62 -8.41 4.63 33.21
C THR A 62 -7.05 4.80 32.53
N PRO A 63 -6.00 4.03 32.92
CA PRO A 63 -4.69 4.15 32.30
C PRO A 63 -4.78 3.74 30.82
N ALA A 64 -4.25 4.62 29.97
CA ALA A 64 -4.17 4.41 28.52
C ALA A 64 -3.38 3.14 28.22
N ALA A 65 -3.91 2.33 27.30
CA ALA A 65 -3.24 1.14 26.79
C ALA A 65 -1.83 1.48 26.24
N PRO A 66 -0.84 0.57 26.36
CA PRO A 66 0.52 0.84 25.92
C PRO A 66 0.56 1.13 24.41
N ALA A 67 1.30 2.17 24.04
CA ALA A 67 1.49 2.58 22.65
C ALA A 67 2.12 1.43 21.85
N ARG A 68 1.54 1.13 20.68
CA ARG A 68 2.04 0.10 19.76
C ARG A 68 3.42 0.52 19.23
N PRO A 69 4.38 -0.41 19.06
CA PRO A 69 5.66 -0.06 18.46
C PRO A 69 5.48 0.53 17.05
N PRO A 70 6.35 1.47 16.63
CA PRO A 70 6.24 2.12 15.33
C PRO A 70 6.31 1.10 14.19
N SER A 71 5.57 1.36 13.11
CA SER A 71 5.58 0.52 11.91
C SER A 71 6.98 0.52 11.27
N LYS A 72 7.39 -0.61 10.69
CA LYS A 72 8.67 -0.73 9.97
C LYS A 72 8.63 -0.14 8.56
N VAL A 73 7.49 0.38 8.14
CA VAL A 73 7.09 0.73 6.75
C VAL A 73 6.36 2.05 6.83
N THR A 74 6.65 3.00 5.95
CA THR A 74 5.97 4.29 5.87
C THR A 74 4.47 4.09 5.68
N ASP A 75 3.68 4.82 6.46
CA ASP A 75 2.23 4.67 6.44
C ASP A 75 1.66 5.23 5.12
N GLN A 76 0.61 4.59 4.60
CA GLN A 76 0.04 4.93 3.28
C GLN A 76 -0.39 6.41 3.18
N ALA A 77 -0.99 6.95 4.25
CA ALA A 77 -1.45 8.33 4.27
C ALA A 77 -0.31 9.36 4.24
N ALA A 78 0.93 8.98 4.57
CA ALA A 78 2.08 9.87 4.54
C ALA A 78 2.45 10.29 3.10
N PHE A 79 2.09 9.49 2.09
CA PHE A 79 2.38 9.81 0.69
C PHE A 79 1.50 10.96 0.15
N ARG A 80 0.29 11.12 0.68
CA ARG A 80 -0.70 12.09 0.18
C ARG A 80 -0.19 13.54 0.12
N PRO A 81 0.37 14.13 1.19
CA PRO A 81 0.87 15.51 1.14
C PRO A 81 1.94 15.71 0.06
N HIS A 82 2.82 14.72 -0.12
CA HIS A 82 3.87 14.76 -1.13
C HIS A 82 3.30 14.65 -2.55
N ILE A 83 2.36 13.72 -2.79
CA ILE A 83 1.66 13.59 -4.08
C ILE A 83 1.00 14.91 -4.47
N VAL A 84 0.24 15.53 -3.56
CA VAL A 84 -0.46 16.79 -3.85
C VAL A 84 0.53 17.93 -4.09
N ARG A 85 1.61 18.03 -3.31
CA ARG A 85 2.63 19.06 -3.50
C ARG A 85 3.30 18.96 -4.87
N ILE A 86 3.72 17.76 -5.27
CA ILE A 86 4.37 17.52 -6.56
C ILE A 86 3.41 17.85 -7.71
N LEU A 87 2.17 17.35 -7.67
CA LEU A 87 1.20 17.61 -8.74
C LEU A 87 0.70 19.07 -8.79
N LYS A 88 0.79 19.82 -7.69
CA LYS A 88 0.56 21.27 -7.72
C LYS A 88 1.68 22.03 -8.43
N ALA A 89 2.92 21.55 -8.34
CA ALA A 89 4.06 22.16 -9.03
C ALA A 89 4.11 21.76 -10.51
N GLU A 90 3.93 20.48 -10.81
CA GLU A 90 4.11 19.91 -12.15
C GLU A 90 2.79 19.81 -12.96
N GLY A 91 1.64 19.90 -12.29
CA GLY A 91 0.31 19.73 -12.90
C GLY A 91 -0.08 18.26 -13.08
N SER A 92 0.58 17.56 -14.01
CA SER A 92 0.35 16.15 -14.31
C SER A 92 1.65 15.42 -14.61
N LEU A 93 1.80 14.20 -14.12
CA LEU A 93 2.99 13.38 -14.33
C LEU A 93 2.65 11.96 -14.76
N GLU A 94 3.54 11.34 -15.55
CA GLU A 94 3.48 9.90 -15.79
C GLU A 94 3.82 9.13 -14.50
N THR A 95 3.43 7.86 -14.44
CA THR A 95 3.55 7.06 -13.22
C THR A 95 5.01 6.88 -12.81
N GLU A 96 5.92 6.66 -13.75
CA GLU A 96 7.34 6.46 -13.43
C GLU A 96 7.98 7.78 -12.94
N ASP A 97 7.67 8.91 -13.59
CA ASP A 97 8.15 10.22 -13.18
C ASP A 97 7.60 10.62 -11.80
N MET A 98 6.31 10.39 -11.56
CA MET A 98 5.68 10.64 -10.26
C MET A 98 6.30 9.79 -9.14
N LEU A 99 6.67 8.54 -9.44
CA LEU A 99 7.37 7.70 -8.48
C LEU A 99 8.78 8.25 -8.22
N LEU A 100 9.53 8.65 -9.25
CA LEU A 100 10.85 9.26 -9.07
C LEU A 100 10.79 10.51 -8.19
N GLU A 101 9.85 11.42 -8.47
CA GLU A 101 9.64 12.63 -7.67
C GLU A 101 9.25 12.31 -6.22
N LEU A 102 8.44 11.27 -5.99
CA LEU A 102 8.12 10.81 -4.63
C LEU A 102 9.33 10.25 -3.90
N GLU A 103 10.18 9.48 -4.58
CA GLU A 103 11.40 8.95 -3.97
C GLU A 103 12.31 10.07 -3.50
N MET A 104 12.49 11.09 -4.33
CA MET A 104 13.28 12.27 -4.00
C MET A 104 12.65 13.09 -2.86
N ALA A 105 11.34 13.36 -2.93
CA ALA A 105 10.64 14.16 -1.92
C ALA A 105 10.56 13.48 -0.56
N MET A 106 10.57 12.15 -0.54
CA MET A 106 10.40 11.34 0.68
C MET A 106 11.69 10.62 1.10
N GLU A 107 12.86 10.99 0.57
CA GLU A 107 14.12 10.29 0.81
C GLU A 107 14.38 10.05 2.31
N ASP A 108 14.15 11.09 3.12
CA ASP A 108 14.34 11.08 4.58
C ASP A 108 13.20 10.40 5.36
N GLU A 109 12.02 10.26 4.75
CA GLU A 109 10.81 9.70 5.38
C GLU A 109 10.62 8.21 5.07
N LEU A 110 11.12 7.75 3.92
CA LEU A 110 11.07 6.35 3.50
C LEU A 110 11.97 5.51 4.41
N ARG A 111 11.38 4.48 5.03
CA ARG A 111 12.14 3.59 5.92
C ARG A 111 12.88 2.55 5.09
N GLU A 112 13.90 1.94 5.70
CA GLU A 112 14.72 0.91 5.05
C GLU A 112 13.87 -0.24 4.44
N ARG A 113 12.80 -0.66 5.12
CA ARG A 113 11.92 -1.73 4.63
C ARG A 113 11.05 -1.31 3.44
N ASP A 114 10.91 -0.03 3.18
CA ASP A 114 10.12 0.51 2.07
C ASP A 114 10.87 0.39 0.75
N ARG A 115 12.20 0.53 0.80
CA ARG A 115 13.14 0.40 -0.32
C ARG A 115 13.36 -1.05 -0.75
N GLN A 116 13.00 -2.02 0.09
CA GLN A 116 13.12 -3.43 -0.24
C GLN A 116 12.08 -3.87 -1.27
N THR A 117 12.44 -4.84 -2.10
CA THR A 117 11.50 -5.52 -3.00
C THR A 117 10.59 -6.46 -2.21
N SER A 118 9.35 -6.54 -2.66
CA SER A 118 8.38 -7.54 -2.22
C SER A 118 8.67 -8.89 -2.90
N PRO A 119 8.06 -10.01 -2.44
CA PRO A 119 8.22 -11.32 -3.09
C PRO A 119 7.83 -11.34 -4.57
N THR A 120 7.03 -10.37 -5.03
CA THR A 120 6.65 -10.21 -6.44
C THR A 120 7.65 -9.40 -7.26
N GLY A 121 8.77 -8.98 -6.67
CA GLY A 121 9.83 -8.20 -7.31
C GLY A 121 9.62 -6.69 -7.30
N GLU A 122 8.44 -6.20 -6.93
CA GLU A 122 8.15 -4.76 -6.88
C GLU A 122 8.65 -4.11 -5.59
N VAL A 123 9.21 -2.90 -5.68
CA VAL A 123 9.59 -2.07 -4.53
C VAL A 123 8.37 -1.79 -3.66
N ARG A 124 8.48 -2.03 -2.34
CA ARG A 124 7.31 -2.02 -1.44
C ARG A 124 6.65 -0.64 -1.34
N TRP A 125 7.42 0.42 -1.42
CA TRP A 125 6.88 1.77 -1.35
C TRP A 125 6.11 2.17 -2.61
N HIS A 126 6.47 1.66 -3.80
CA HIS A 126 5.71 1.87 -5.04
C HIS A 126 4.29 1.35 -4.88
N THR A 127 4.15 0.13 -4.33
CA THR A 127 2.84 -0.47 -4.07
C THR A 127 2.01 0.37 -3.09
N THR A 128 2.67 0.99 -2.11
CA THR A 128 2.01 1.83 -1.10
C THR A 128 1.58 3.17 -1.68
N ALA A 129 2.43 3.81 -2.49
CA ALA A 129 2.11 5.03 -3.22
C ALA A 129 0.94 4.82 -4.19
N ARG A 130 0.90 3.70 -4.93
CA ARG A 130 -0.23 3.36 -5.82
C ARG A 130 -1.53 3.10 -5.05
N LYS A 131 -1.45 2.51 -3.85
CA LYS A 131 -2.62 2.39 -2.97
C LYS A 131 -3.13 3.76 -2.52
N GLU A 132 -2.22 4.67 -2.22
CA GLU A 132 -2.61 6.04 -1.87
C GLU A 132 -3.24 6.77 -3.05
N ARG A 133 -2.67 6.66 -4.26
CA ARG A 133 -3.31 7.16 -5.48
C ARG A 133 -4.73 6.63 -5.62
N LYS A 134 -4.93 5.31 -5.46
CA LYS A 134 -6.27 4.73 -5.50
C LYS A 134 -7.18 5.34 -4.44
N ALA A 135 -6.72 5.51 -3.21
CA ALA A 135 -7.51 6.14 -2.14
C ALA A 135 -7.85 7.61 -2.46
N MET A 136 -6.95 8.35 -3.12
CA MET A 136 -7.19 9.71 -3.57
C MET A 136 -8.18 9.79 -4.73
N ILE A 137 -8.14 8.85 -5.67
CA ILE A 137 -9.15 8.69 -6.74
C ILE A 137 -10.51 8.37 -6.11
N ASP A 138 -10.57 7.40 -5.21
CA ASP A 138 -11.80 7.02 -4.50
C ASP A 138 -12.37 8.18 -3.66
N ALA A 139 -11.51 9.11 -3.20
CA ALA A 139 -11.89 10.34 -2.50
C ALA A 139 -12.23 11.53 -3.43
N GLY A 140 -12.13 11.36 -4.76
CA GLY A 140 -12.41 12.42 -5.74
C GLY A 140 -11.32 13.50 -5.84
N LEU A 141 -10.12 13.27 -5.30
CA LEU A 141 -9.00 14.23 -5.32
C LEU A 141 -8.13 14.09 -6.57
N MET A 142 -8.20 12.95 -7.25
CA MET A 142 -7.41 12.66 -8.45
C MET A 142 -8.29 12.14 -9.58
N VAL A 143 -7.86 12.42 -10.81
CA VAL A 143 -8.50 11.92 -12.02
C VAL A 143 -8.24 10.41 -12.15
N GLU A 144 -9.27 9.65 -12.48
CA GLU A 144 -9.11 8.24 -12.84
C GLU A 144 -8.51 8.13 -14.24
N GLY A 145 -7.39 7.43 -14.38
CA GLY A 145 -6.70 7.29 -15.65
C GLY A 145 -5.56 6.27 -15.62
N ARG A 146 -5.20 5.75 -16.79
CA ARG A 146 -4.03 4.88 -16.95
C ARG A 146 -2.78 5.72 -17.13
N GLY A 147 -1.73 5.40 -16.39
CA GLY A 147 -0.39 5.96 -16.61
C GLY A 147 -0.17 7.38 -16.08
N VAL A 148 -1.14 8.29 -16.16
CA VAL A 148 -0.98 9.69 -15.78
C VAL A 148 -1.65 10.01 -14.43
N TRP A 149 -0.94 10.74 -13.57
CA TRP A 149 -1.39 11.22 -12.28
C TRP A 149 -1.72 12.71 -12.39
N GLU A 150 -2.94 13.08 -12.03
CA GLU A 150 -3.42 14.46 -12.10
C GLU A 150 -4.43 14.70 -10.98
N LEU A 151 -4.43 15.92 -10.42
CA LEU A 151 -5.39 16.36 -9.42
C LEU A 151 -6.70 16.82 -10.07
N THR A 152 -7.83 16.55 -9.40
CA THR A 152 -9.09 17.22 -9.72
C THR A 152 -9.10 18.64 -9.16
N SER A 153 -10.11 19.45 -9.53
CA SER A 153 -10.34 20.76 -8.89
C SER A 153 -10.47 20.67 -7.36
N ALA A 154 -11.05 19.58 -6.85
CA ALA A 154 -11.12 19.32 -5.41
C ALA A 154 -9.72 19.03 -4.83
N GLY A 155 -8.91 18.22 -5.50
CA GLY A 155 -7.52 17.95 -5.12
C GLY A 155 -6.63 19.20 -5.12
N GLN A 156 -6.81 20.08 -6.10
CA GLN A 156 -6.10 21.37 -6.19
C GLN A 156 -6.40 22.29 -5.00
N SER A 157 -7.60 22.18 -4.43
CA SER A 157 -8.05 23.02 -3.32
C SER A 157 -7.58 22.52 -1.94
N VAL A 158 -6.90 21.35 -1.87
CA VAL A 158 -6.43 20.81 -0.59
C VAL A 158 -5.09 21.43 -0.19
N ASP A 159 -5.00 22.00 1.00
CA ASP A 159 -3.76 22.45 1.63
C ASP A 159 -3.15 21.35 2.52
N TYR A 160 -1.83 21.17 2.42
CA TYR A 160 -1.02 20.21 3.18
C TYR A 160 0.22 20.87 3.76
#